data_AF-A0A3B3TVN7-F1
#
_entry.id   AF-A0A3B3TVN7-F1
#
_cell.length_a   1.000
_cell.length_b   1.000
_cell.length_c   1.000
_cell.angle_alpha   90.00
_cell.angle_beta   90.00
_cell.angle_gamma   90.00
#
_symmetry.space_group_name_H-M   'P 1'
#
loop_
_entity.id
_entity.type
_entity.pdbx_description
1 polymer ?
#
loop_
_entity_poly.entity_id
_entity_poly.type
_entity_poly.pdbx_seq_one_letter_code
_entity_poly.pdbx_strand_id
1 'polypeptide(L)'
;MSCNWGTELWDQFDNLEKHTNWGIDFLERYTKFVKERADIELSYAKQIRNLSKKFHLKRSREDDSRFTWCVAFAATLQQLNDMAAQREDLADCLHTQIACDLTRYTQELKAERKTHFQDGRRAQQHIESSWKQLESSKRRFERDCKEAERAQHVSDRIDLDNKADGEKQKQQAAEESRKEYVTSLNQFNQDQHQHYRTLVPVIYQRIQDMEERRIERIAEAMRSAAESERKVLPAASRCLDAMMDAAESIQPRKDTGHVVEVYKSGFDPPGDVEFEDYSANMRRSISESSYLDNRAEGRKHSRKLWPFLRKNKVTPPHTHTHLSLDLVGSSGRS
;
A
#
# COMPACT_ATOMS: atom_id res chain seq x y z
N MET A 1 -32.65 24.13 -1.65
CA MET A 1 -32.49 24.77 -0.32
C MET A 1 -31.04 24.59 0.07
N SER A 2 -30.28 25.66 0.28
CA SER A 2 -28.90 25.55 0.76
C SER A 2 -28.93 25.14 2.23
N CYS A 3 -28.57 23.90 2.54
CA CYS A 3 -28.45 23.42 3.91
C CYS A 3 -27.15 23.98 4.50
N ASN A 4 -27.25 24.94 5.43
CA ASN A 4 -26.10 25.61 6.05
C ASN A 4 -26.07 25.32 7.56
N TRP A 5 -24.98 24.73 8.03
CA TRP A 5 -24.77 24.39 9.44
C TRP A 5 -24.83 25.62 10.34
N GLY A 6 -24.38 26.77 9.87
CA GLY A 6 -24.39 28.02 10.63
C GLY A 6 -25.78 28.56 10.96
N THR A 7 -26.82 28.14 10.22
CA THR A 7 -28.20 28.55 10.49
C THR A 7 -29.00 27.41 11.12
N GLU A 8 -28.88 26.21 10.55
CA GLU A 8 -29.73 25.07 10.93
C GLU A 8 -29.23 24.35 12.20
N LEU A 9 -27.95 24.49 12.54
CA LEU A 9 -27.30 23.72 13.62
C LEU A 9 -26.68 24.62 14.68
N TRP A 10 -27.14 25.88 14.82
CA TRP A 10 -26.55 26.91 15.68
C TRP A 10 -26.32 26.51 17.16
N ASP A 11 -27.08 25.52 17.66
CA ASP A 11 -27.03 24.98 19.02
C ASP A 11 -26.30 23.63 19.13
N GLN A 12 -25.74 23.10 18.04
CA GLN A 12 -25.21 21.73 17.93
C GLN A 12 -23.69 21.63 18.05
N PHE A 13 -23.03 22.54 18.77
CA PHE A 13 -21.55 22.61 18.87
C PHE A 13 -20.88 21.26 19.15
N ASP A 14 -21.34 20.55 20.17
CA ASP A 14 -20.75 19.28 20.60
C ASP A 14 -20.97 18.16 19.57
N ASN A 15 -22.11 18.19 18.86
CA ASN A 15 -22.41 17.21 17.82
C ASN A 15 -21.55 17.44 16.58
N LEU A 16 -21.33 18.70 16.19
CA LEU A 16 -20.37 19.06 15.13
C LEU A 16 -18.94 18.65 15.51
N GLU A 17 -18.56 18.83 16.78
CA GLU A 17 -17.25 18.42 17.27
C GLU A 17 -17.07 16.91 17.15
N LYS A 18 -18.03 16.11 17.63
CA LYS A 18 -18.02 14.65 17.51
C LYS A 18 -18.03 14.18 16.06
N HIS A 19 -18.88 14.77 15.23
CA HIS A 19 -19.03 14.40 13.82
C HIS A 19 -17.73 14.59 13.04
N THR A 20 -17.12 15.78 13.16
CA THR A 20 -15.86 16.08 12.47
C THR A 20 -14.69 15.25 13.01
N ASN A 21 -14.69 14.89 14.30
CA ASN A 21 -13.69 13.94 14.83
C ASN A 21 -13.86 12.55 14.18
N TRP A 22 -15.09 12.06 14.10
CA TRP A 22 -15.38 10.78 13.48
C TRP A 22 -15.00 10.76 11.99
N GLY A 23 -15.21 11.87 11.27
CA GLY A 23 -14.74 12.04 9.89
C GLY A 23 -13.23 11.89 9.74
N ILE A 24 -12.45 12.43 10.69
CA ILE A 24 -11.00 12.26 10.76
C ILE A 24 -10.62 10.81 11.10
N ASP A 25 -11.29 10.18 12.07
CA ASP A 25 -11.03 8.78 12.44
C ASP A 25 -11.25 7.83 11.25
N PHE A 26 -12.29 8.09 10.45
CA PHE A 26 -12.56 7.35 9.22
C PHE A 26 -11.45 7.54 8.18
N LEU A 27 -10.97 8.78 7.99
CA LEU A 27 -9.88 9.09 7.08
C LEU A 27 -8.57 8.37 7.48
N GLU A 28 -8.26 8.30 8.77
CA GLU A 28 -7.11 7.56 9.30
C GLU A 28 -7.25 6.06 9.07
N ARG A 29 -8.45 5.51 9.31
CA ARG A 29 -8.75 4.10 9.01
C ARG A 29 -8.57 3.79 7.52
N TYR A 30 -9.08 4.64 6.64
CA TYR A 30 -8.91 4.46 5.20
C TYR A 30 -7.44 4.56 4.77
N THR A 31 -6.71 5.53 5.31
CA THR A 31 -5.26 5.66 5.07
C THR A 31 -4.50 4.40 5.48
N LYS A 32 -4.82 3.83 6.65
CA LYS A 32 -4.23 2.57 7.11
C LYS A 32 -4.55 1.40 6.17
N PHE A 33 -5.81 1.29 5.73
CA PHE A 33 -6.22 0.29 4.75
C PHE A 33 -5.40 0.38 3.45
N VAL A 34 -5.20 1.58 2.90
CA VAL A 34 -4.40 1.76 1.68
C VAL A 34 -2.94 1.34 1.89
N LYS A 35 -2.34 1.63 3.06
CA LYS A 35 -0.98 1.17 3.41
C LYS A 35 -0.89 -0.35 3.44
N GLU A 36 -1.78 -1.01 4.17
CA GLU A 36 -1.81 -2.47 4.27
C GLU A 36 -2.05 -3.12 2.89
N ARG A 37 -2.90 -2.52 2.06
CA ARG A 37 -3.09 -2.95 0.68
C ARG A 37 -1.80 -2.86 -0.14
N ALA A 38 -1.10 -1.72 -0.07
CA ALA A 38 0.18 -1.55 -0.77
C ALA A 38 1.22 -2.60 -0.33
N ASP A 39 1.28 -2.91 0.97
CA ASP A 39 2.18 -3.94 1.51
C ASP A 39 1.87 -5.35 0.95
N ILE A 40 0.58 -5.66 0.75
CA ILE A 40 0.14 -6.92 0.13
C ILE A 40 0.59 -6.99 -1.34
N GLU A 41 0.38 -5.94 -2.12
CA GLU A 41 0.80 -5.90 -3.54
C GLU A 41 2.33 -6.05 -3.67
N LEU A 42 3.09 -5.36 -2.81
CA LEU A 42 4.55 -5.46 -2.76
C LEU A 42 5.03 -6.87 -2.36
N SER A 43 4.36 -7.50 -1.38
CA SER A 43 4.65 -8.88 -0.98
C SER A 43 4.39 -9.87 -2.11
N TYR A 44 3.26 -9.73 -2.80
CA TYR A 44 2.91 -10.55 -3.95
C TYR A 44 3.98 -10.45 -5.06
N ALA A 45 4.37 -9.23 -5.43
CA ALA A 45 5.40 -9.01 -6.44
C ALA A 45 6.74 -9.67 -6.08
N LYS A 46 7.19 -9.52 -4.84
CA LYS A 46 8.43 -10.16 -4.34
C LYS A 46 8.36 -11.68 -4.42
N GLN A 47 7.22 -12.27 -4.09
CA GLN A 47 7.04 -13.72 -4.16
C GLN A 47 7.11 -14.23 -5.61
N ILE A 48 6.48 -13.54 -6.56
CA ILE A 48 6.53 -13.90 -7.99
C ILE A 48 7.95 -13.76 -8.57
N ARG A 49 8.69 -12.71 -8.21
CA ARG A 49 10.10 -12.57 -8.65
C ARG A 49 11.00 -13.65 -8.08
N ASN A 50 10.84 -13.98 -6.81
CA ASN A 50 11.60 -15.06 -6.18
C ASN A 50 11.30 -16.41 -6.85
N LEU A 51 10.04 -16.66 -7.20
CA LEU A 51 9.64 -17.83 -7.97
C LEU A 51 10.33 -17.85 -9.35
N SER A 52 10.21 -16.77 -10.11
CA SER A 52 10.78 -16.65 -11.46
C SER A 52 12.30 -16.79 -11.46
N LYS A 53 12.98 -16.24 -10.46
CA LYS A 53 14.43 -16.38 -10.25
C LYS A 53 14.84 -17.80 -9.84
N LYS A 54 14.01 -18.51 -9.05
CA LYS A 54 14.28 -19.89 -8.62
C LYS A 54 14.23 -20.87 -9.79
N PHE A 55 13.29 -20.67 -10.71
CA PHE A 55 13.08 -21.53 -11.88
C PHE A 55 13.82 -21.07 -13.13
N HIS A 56 14.43 -19.89 -13.11
CA HIS A 56 15.36 -19.47 -14.14
C HIS A 56 16.52 -20.48 -14.21
N LEU A 57 16.71 -21.07 -15.39
CA LEU A 57 17.78 -22.03 -15.66
C LEU A 57 19.14 -21.31 -15.45
N LYS A 58 19.81 -21.58 -14.32
CA LYS A 58 21.12 -21.01 -13.99
C LYS A 58 22.13 -21.45 -15.05
N ARG A 59 22.67 -20.50 -15.81
CA ARG A 59 23.77 -20.69 -16.78
C ARG A 59 23.52 -21.87 -17.71
N SER A 60 22.93 -21.56 -18.86
CA SER A 60 23.04 -22.30 -20.12
C SER A 60 24.13 -23.37 -20.07
N ARG A 61 23.73 -24.64 -19.87
CA ARG A 61 24.31 -25.63 -20.76
C ARG A 61 23.90 -25.12 -22.13
N GLU A 62 24.86 -24.80 -22.99
CA GLU A 62 24.58 -24.23 -24.33
C GLU A 62 23.47 -24.98 -25.09
N ASP A 63 23.18 -26.24 -24.72
CA ASP A 63 22.06 -27.09 -25.17
C ASP A 63 20.65 -26.61 -24.78
N ASP A 64 20.42 -26.12 -23.56
CA ASP A 64 19.05 -25.90 -23.05
C ASP A 64 18.35 -24.74 -23.76
N SER A 65 19.10 -23.76 -24.25
CA SER A 65 18.58 -22.60 -25.00
C SER A 65 18.14 -22.93 -26.43
N ARG A 66 18.35 -24.18 -26.88
CA ARG A 66 18.13 -24.58 -28.28
C ARG A 66 16.77 -25.25 -28.52
N PHE A 67 16.16 -25.78 -27.47
CA PHE A 67 14.82 -26.35 -27.54
C PHE A 67 13.75 -25.26 -27.42
N THR A 68 12.79 -25.27 -28.33
CA THR A 68 11.74 -24.25 -28.39
C THR A 68 10.87 -24.23 -27.14
N TRP A 69 10.63 -25.40 -26.51
CA TRP A 69 9.91 -25.49 -25.24
C TRP A 69 10.67 -24.88 -24.05
N CYS A 70 12.01 -24.96 -24.02
CA CYS A 70 12.83 -24.27 -23.01
C CYS A 70 12.77 -22.75 -23.19
N VAL A 71 12.85 -22.28 -24.44
CA VAL A 71 12.76 -20.85 -24.77
C VAL A 71 11.39 -20.30 -24.39
N ALA A 72 10.32 -21.03 -24.70
CA ALA A 72 8.96 -20.66 -24.30
C ALA A 72 8.82 -20.55 -22.78
N PHE A 73 9.35 -21.52 -22.02
CA PHE A 73 9.34 -21.45 -20.56
C PHE A 73 10.12 -20.25 -20.02
N ALA A 74 11.31 -19.96 -20.57
CA ALA A 74 12.10 -18.79 -20.20
C ALA A 74 11.34 -17.47 -20.47
N ALA A 75 10.64 -17.37 -21.60
CA ALA A 75 9.79 -16.23 -21.92
C ALA A 75 8.65 -16.06 -20.88
N THR A 76 8.00 -17.16 -20.47
CA THR A 76 6.98 -17.12 -19.40
C THR A 76 7.54 -16.58 -18.08
N LEU A 77 8.74 -17.03 -17.68
CA LEU A 77 9.39 -16.52 -16.46
C LEU A 77 9.72 -15.03 -16.56
N GLN A 78 10.10 -14.55 -17.75
CA GLN A 78 10.33 -13.12 -17.98
C GLN A 78 9.02 -12.33 -17.87
N GLN A 79 7.93 -12.79 -18.50
CA GLN A 79 6.63 -12.11 -18.41
C GLN A 79 6.09 -12.08 -16.98
N LEU A 80 6.32 -13.12 -16.17
CA LEU A 80 5.98 -13.11 -14.74
C LEU A 80 6.78 -12.06 -13.95
N ASN A 81 8.06 -11.84 -14.27
CA ASN A 81 8.85 -10.77 -13.67
C ASN A 81 8.31 -9.38 -14.05
N ASP A 82 7.89 -9.19 -15.30
CA ASP A 82 7.33 -7.93 -15.78
C ASP A 82 5.97 -7.64 -15.11
N MET A 83 5.12 -8.65 -14.92
CA MET A 83 3.88 -8.51 -14.12
C MET A 83 4.18 -8.17 -12.66
N ALA A 84 5.24 -8.72 -12.08
CA ALA A 84 5.68 -8.36 -10.74
C ALA A 84 6.23 -6.94 -10.65
N ALA A 85 6.88 -6.41 -11.70
CA ALA A 85 7.25 -4.99 -11.80
C ALA A 85 6.03 -4.08 -11.71
N GLN A 86 5.00 -4.36 -12.51
CA GLN A 86 3.76 -3.59 -12.51
C GLN A 86 3.05 -3.58 -11.14
N ARG A 87 3.11 -4.70 -10.40
CA ARG A 87 2.54 -4.80 -9.04
C ARG A 87 3.32 -3.99 -8.01
N GLU A 88 4.64 -3.87 -8.16
CA GLU A 88 5.43 -2.96 -7.33
C GLU A 88 5.13 -1.50 -7.66
N ASP A 89 5.03 -1.13 -8.93
CA ASP A 89 4.66 0.23 -9.33
C ASP A 89 3.29 0.64 -8.76
N LEU A 90 2.33 -0.30 -8.75
CA LEU A 90 1.03 -0.12 -8.10
C LEU A 90 1.18 0.06 -6.59
N ALA A 91 1.95 -0.80 -5.91
CA ALA A 91 2.20 -0.69 -4.48
C ALA A 91 2.82 0.67 -4.12
N ASP A 92 3.82 1.10 -4.88
CA ASP A 92 4.50 2.39 -4.70
C ASP A 92 3.54 3.55 -4.95
N CYS A 93 2.69 3.48 -5.97
CA CYS A 93 1.66 4.50 -6.23
C CYS A 93 0.66 4.60 -5.07
N LEU A 94 0.11 3.47 -4.60
CA LEU A 94 -0.82 3.42 -3.46
C LEU A 94 -0.17 3.99 -2.19
N HIS A 95 1.09 3.65 -1.94
CA HIS A 95 1.80 4.11 -0.76
C HIS A 95 2.16 5.61 -0.84
N THR A 96 2.87 6.00 -1.90
CA THR A 96 3.47 7.35 -2.00
C THR A 96 2.46 8.41 -2.40
N GLN A 97 1.59 8.15 -3.38
CA GLN A 97 0.68 9.16 -3.94
C GLN A 97 -0.63 9.24 -3.17
N ILE A 98 -1.03 8.18 -2.46
CA ILE A 98 -2.29 8.15 -1.74
C ILE A 98 -2.06 8.13 -0.24
N ALA A 99 -1.39 7.11 0.30
CA ALA A 99 -1.29 6.97 1.75
C ALA A 99 -0.46 8.08 2.42
N CYS A 100 0.69 8.47 1.86
CA CYS A 100 1.49 9.58 2.38
C CYS A 100 0.74 10.92 2.29
N ASP A 101 0.10 11.17 1.15
CA ASP A 101 -0.70 12.38 0.90
C ASP A 101 -1.88 12.51 1.88
N LEU A 102 -2.62 11.42 2.11
CA LEU A 102 -3.69 11.40 3.11
C LEU A 102 -3.16 11.58 4.53
N THR A 103 -1.99 11.01 4.84
CA THR A 103 -1.34 11.20 6.15
C THR A 103 -1.04 12.69 6.39
N ARG A 104 -0.46 13.37 5.40
CA ARG A 104 -0.16 14.82 5.47
C ARG A 104 -1.44 15.65 5.58
N TYR A 105 -2.41 15.41 4.71
CA TYR A 105 -3.69 16.10 4.72
C TYR A 105 -4.42 15.95 6.07
N THR A 106 -4.38 14.77 6.68
CA THR A 106 -4.99 14.53 8.00
C THR A 106 -4.37 15.41 9.09
N GLN A 107 -3.06 15.66 9.06
CA GLN A 107 -2.39 16.53 10.03
C GLN A 107 -2.81 17.99 9.87
N GLU A 108 -2.86 18.47 8.62
CA GLU A 108 -3.34 19.82 8.28
C GLU A 108 -4.80 20.02 8.72
N LEU A 109 -5.66 19.04 8.41
CA LEU A 109 -7.08 19.02 8.79
C LEU A 109 -7.28 19.03 10.32
N LYS A 110 -6.49 18.25 11.07
CA LYS A 110 -6.55 18.25 12.55
C LYS A 110 -6.20 19.63 13.13
N ALA A 111 -5.22 20.31 12.56
CA ALA A 111 -4.83 21.65 12.98
C ALA A 111 -5.90 22.70 12.62
N GLU A 112 -6.43 22.65 11.40
CA GLU A 112 -7.52 23.53 10.93
C GLU A 112 -8.77 23.38 11.81
N ARG A 113 -9.22 22.13 12.03
CA ARG A 113 -10.34 21.80 12.92
C ARG A 113 -10.14 22.38 14.31
N LYS A 114 -8.95 22.20 14.90
CA LYS A 114 -8.63 22.71 16.24
C LYS A 114 -8.83 24.23 16.30
N THR A 115 -8.38 24.97 15.29
CA THR A 115 -8.55 26.42 15.22
C THR A 115 -10.03 26.83 15.17
N HIS A 116 -10.83 26.21 14.30
CA HIS A 116 -12.26 26.54 14.18
C HIS A 116 -13.04 26.27 15.47
N PHE A 117 -12.80 25.14 16.15
CA PHE A 117 -13.44 24.84 17.42
C PHE A 117 -12.93 25.72 18.57
N GLN A 118 -11.68 26.20 18.52
CA GLN A 118 -11.19 27.21 19.48
C GLN A 118 -11.92 28.54 19.31
N ASP A 119 -12.16 28.99 18.09
CA ASP A 119 -12.94 30.21 17.82
C ASP A 119 -14.38 30.08 18.33
N GLY A 120 -15.01 28.92 18.12
CA GLY A 120 -16.32 28.61 18.68
C GLY A 120 -16.37 28.68 20.20
N ARG A 121 -15.38 28.06 20.89
CA ARG A 121 -15.28 28.13 22.37
C ARG A 121 -15.07 29.57 22.85
N ARG A 122 -14.25 30.37 22.18
CA ARG A 122 -14.06 31.80 22.52
C ARG A 122 -15.38 32.57 22.39
N ALA A 123 -16.13 32.34 21.32
CA ALA A 123 -17.44 32.98 21.12
C ALA A 123 -18.46 32.58 22.21
N GLN A 124 -18.46 31.30 22.63
CA GLN A 124 -19.30 30.80 23.73
C GLN A 124 -18.91 31.41 25.09
N GLN A 125 -17.61 31.46 25.39
CA GLN A 125 -17.10 32.07 26.63
C GLN A 125 -17.42 33.57 26.72
N HIS A 126 -17.37 34.27 25.58
CA HIS A 126 -17.73 35.69 25.50
C HIS A 126 -19.21 35.90 25.86
N ILE A 127 -20.13 35.19 25.21
CA ILE A 127 -21.56 35.37 25.47
C ILE A 127 -21.95 34.90 26.88
N GLU A 128 -21.32 33.85 27.40
CA GLU A 128 -21.54 33.40 28.78
C GLU A 128 -21.06 34.43 29.81
N SER A 129 -19.91 35.06 29.57
CA SER A 129 -19.41 36.16 30.41
C SER A 129 -20.33 37.37 30.39
N SER A 130 -20.80 37.77 29.20
CA SER A 130 -21.76 38.88 29.04
C SER A 130 -23.09 38.58 29.76
N TRP A 131 -23.58 37.34 29.67
CA TRP A 131 -24.76 36.89 30.42
C TRP A 131 -24.58 36.97 31.94
N LYS A 132 -23.43 36.52 32.46
CA LYS A 132 -23.11 36.60 33.90
C LYS A 132 -23.06 38.05 34.39
N GLN A 133 -22.53 38.97 33.59
CA GLN A 133 -22.51 40.41 33.90
C GLN A 133 -23.93 40.98 33.94
N LEU A 134 -24.78 40.66 32.96
CA LEU A 134 -26.18 41.05 32.93
C LEU A 134 -26.91 40.55 34.19
N GLU A 135 -26.80 39.26 34.48
CA GLU A 135 -27.46 38.64 35.63
C GLU A 135 -26.99 39.23 36.97
N SER A 136 -25.70 39.57 37.09
CA SER A 136 -25.15 40.26 38.25
C SER A 136 -25.77 41.67 38.43
N SER A 137 -25.80 42.46 37.35
CA SER A 137 -26.37 43.82 37.37
C SER A 137 -27.87 43.80 37.70
N LYS A 138 -28.61 42.83 37.15
CA LYS A 138 -30.03 42.62 37.42
C LYS A 138 -30.27 42.31 38.91
N ARG A 139 -29.50 41.39 39.49
CA ARG A 139 -29.61 41.03 40.92
C ARG A 139 -29.26 42.18 41.85
N ARG A 140 -28.31 43.05 41.46
CA ARG A 140 -27.99 44.27 42.21
C ARG A 140 -29.19 45.22 42.19
N PHE A 141 -29.74 45.50 41.01
CA PHE A 141 -30.92 46.35 40.86
C PHE A 141 -32.13 45.81 41.66
N GLU A 142 -32.42 44.51 41.58
CA GLU A 142 -33.49 43.89 42.39
C GLU A 142 -33.29 44.06 43.90
N ARG A 143 -32.05 44.04 44.37
CA ARG A 143 -31.72 44.24 45.79
C ARG A 143 -31.91 45.70 46.20
N ASP A 144 -31.36 46.62 45.41
CA ASP A 144 -31.41 48.05 45.72
C ASP A 144 -32.85 48.58 45.67
N CYS A 145 -33.69 48.09 44.74
CA CYS A 145 -35.13 48.37 44.73
C CYS A 145 -35.82 47.92 46.02
N LYS A 146 -35.57 46.68 46.47
CA LYS A 146 -36.15 46.17 47.73
C LYS A 146 -35.68 46.97 48.94
N GLU A 147 -34.44 47.47 48.94
CA GLU A 147 -33.94 48.34 50.00
C GLU A 147 -34.59 49.71 49.97
N ALA A 148 -34.78 50.31 48.79
CA ALA A 148 -35.49 51.57 48.61
C ALA A 148 -36.96 51.46 49.06
N GLU A 149 -37.68 50.41 48.66
CA GLU A 149 -39.06 50.14 49.07
C GLU A 149 -39.19 50.00 50.60
N ARG A 150 -38.25 49.30 51.24
CA ARG A 150 -38.22 49.18 52.71
C ARG A 150 -37.95 50.52 53.39
N ALA A 151 -37.04 51.32 52.85
CA ALA A 151 -36.73 52.65 53.38
C ALA A 151 -37.95 53.57 53.27
N GLN A 152 -38.64 53.56 52.13
CA GLN A 152 -39.88 54.31 51.91
C GLN A 152 -40.94 53.94 52.96
N HIS A 153 -41.24 52.66 53.11
CA HIS A 153 -42.28 52.20 54.04
C HIS A 153 -41.93 52.46 55.52
N VAL A 154 -40.64 52.53 55.88
CA VAL A 154 -40.21 52.95 57.23
C VAL A 154 -40.39 54.46 57.42
N SER A 155 -40.10 55.26 56.38
CA SER A 155 -40.31 56.71 56.36
C SER A 155 -41.80 57.03 56.53
N ASP A 156 -42.67 56.39 55.76
CA ASP A 156 -44.13 56.59 55.77
C ASP A 156 -44.80 56.25 57.11
N ARG A 157 -44.12 55.49 57.99
CA ARG A 157 -44.64 55.08 59.31
C ARG A 157 -44.17 55.98 60.46
N ILE A 158 -43.20 56.85 60.25
CA ILE A 158 -42.54 57.62 61.31
C ILE A 158 -42.47 59.09 60.90
N ASP A 159 -43.38 59.92 61.43
CA ASP A 159 -43.41 61.38 61.23
C ASP A 159 -42.24 62.07 61.98
N LEU A 160 -41.00 61.89 61.52
CA LEU A 160 -39.82 62.57 62.06
C LEU A 160 -38.93 63.13 60.94
N ASP A 161 -38.79 64.45 60.90
CA ASP A 161 -38.10 65.26 59.86
C ASP A 161 -36.64 64.87 59.56
N ASN A 162 -35.97 64.08 60.41
CA ASN A 162 -34.53 63.81 60.33
C ASN A 162 -34.13 62.50 59.59
N LYS A 163 -35.05 61.83 58.87
CA LYS A 163 -34.76 60.55 58.16
C LYS A 163 -34.86 60.58 56.63
N ALA A 164 -35.26 61.71 56.04
CA ALA A 164 -35.43 61.86 54.60
C ALA A 164 -34.14 61.61 53.79
N ASP A 165 -32.96 61.84 54.37
CA ASP A 165 -31.68 61.66 53.66
C ASP A 165 -31.33 60.19 53.41
N GLY A 166 -31.69 59.29 54.33
CA GLY A 166 -31.44 57.86 54.16
C GLY A 166 -32.34 57.22 53.09
N GLU A 167 -33.61 57.62 53.04
CA GLU A 167 -34.56 57.23 51.98
C GLU A 167 -34.08 57.72 50.61
N LYS A 168 -33.74 59.02 50.49
CA LYS A 168 -33.20 59.59 49.26
C LYS A 168 -31.93 58.88 48.79
N GLN A 169 -31.03 58.52 49.71
CA GLN A 169 -29.81 57.78 49.37
C GLN A 169 -30.13 56.38 48.81
N LYS A 170 -31.10 55.66 49.39
CA LYS A 170 -31.51 54.34 48.89
C LYS A 170 -32.24 54.42 47.55
N GLN A 171 -33.06 55.45 47.35
CA GLN A 171 -33.71 55.71 46.08
C GLN A 171 -32.68 56.06 44.98
N GLN A 172 -31.66 56.85 45.31
CA GLN A 172 -30.56 57.15 44.40
C GLN A 172 -29.76 55.90 44.04
N ALA A 173 -29.43 55.05 45.02
CA ALA A 173 -28.73 53.78 44.76
C ALA A 173 -29.53 52.85 43.82
N ALA A 174 -30.85 52.77 43.99
CA ALA A 174 -31.72 52.00 43.10
C ALA A 174 -31.76 52.57 41.67
N GLU A 175 -31.77 53.89 41.51
CA GLU A 175 -31.73 54.53 40.20
C GLU A 175 -30.35 54.39 39.53
N GLU A 176 -29.26 54.39 40.29
CA GLU A 176 -27.91 54.11 39.79
C GLU A 176 -27.78 52.66 39.31
N SER A 177 -28.21 51.68 40.10
CA SER A 177 -28.18 50.26 39.69
C SER A 177 -29.16 49.95 38.56
N ARG A 178 -30.27 50.71 38.42
CA ARG A 178 -31.14 50.66 37.25
C ARG A 178 -30.40 51.03 35.97
N LYS A 179 -29.64 52.14 35.99
CA LYS A 179 -28.86 52.61 34.83
C LYS A 179 -27.79 51.59 34.44
N GLU A 180 -27.11 51.00 35.42
CA GLU A 180 -26.14 49.93 35.19
C GLU A 180 -26.77 48.66 34.59
N TYR A 181 -27.94 48.26 35.09
CA TYR A 181 -28.69 47.13 34.54
C TYR A 181 -29.13 47.39 33.09
N VAL A 182 -29.69 48.56 32.79
CA VAL A 182 -30.09 48.95 31.43
C VAL A 182 -28.88 48.95 30.48
N THR A 183 -27.74 49.47 30.94
CA THR A 183 -26.50 49.48 30.15
C THR A 183 -26.03 48.05 29.86
N SER A 184 -26.00 47.18 30.88
CA SER A 184 -25.60 45.78 30.74
C SER A 184 -26.57 44.99 29.86
N LEU A 185 -27.87 45.30 29.91
CA LEU A 185 -28.91 44.69 29.07
C LEU A 185 -28.74 45.04 27.60
N ASN A 186 -28.49 46.32 27.30
CA ASN A 186 -28.25 46.77 25.93
C ASN A 186 -26.97 46.13 25.36
N GLN A 187 -25.91 46.07 26.15
CA GLN A 187 -24.66 45.40 25.75
C GLN A 187 -24.89 43.91 25.49
N PHE A 188 -25.56 43.21 26.41
CA PHE A 188 -25.84 41.78 26.24
C PHE A 188 -26.71 41.51 25.00
N ASN A 189 -27.72 42.34 24.74
CA ASN A 189 -28.56 42.18 23.55
C ASN A 189 -27.76 42.37 22.25
N GLN A 190 -26.81 43.32 22.23
CA GLN A 190 -25.89 43.50 21.12
C GLN A 190 -24.95 42.29 20.95
N ASP A 191 -24.34 41.82 22.04
CA ASP A 191 -23.44 40.67 22.04
C ASP A 191 -24.17 39.40 21.59
N GLN A 192 -25.41 39.21 22.06
CA GLN A 192 -26.27 38.08 21.70
C GLN A 192 -26.60 38.12 20.21
N HIS A 193 -26.98 39.28 19.66
CA HIS A 193 -27.22 39.42 18.24
C HIS A 193 -25.96 39.11 17.43
N GLN A 194 -24.80 39.64 17.84
CA GLN A 194 -23.53 39.38 17.17
C GLN A 194 -23.16 37.88 17.23
N HIS A 195 -23.37 37.24 18.37
CA HIS A 195 -23.09 35.82 18.57
C HIS A 195 -23.92 34.95 17.63
N TYR A 196 -25.25 35.06 17.68
CA TYR A 196 -26.14 34.14 16.95
C TYR A 196 -26.40 34.53 15.50
N ARG A 197 -26.28 35.80 15.12
CA ARG A 197 -26.56 36.26 13.75
C ARG A 197 -25.31 36.50 12.92
N THR A 198 -24.12 36.48 13.52
CA THR A 198 -22.86 36.74 12.80
C THR A 198 -21.79 35.70 13.11
N LEU A 199 -21.35 35.59 14.37
CA LEU A 199 -20.17 34.78 14.73
C LEU A 199 -20.42 33.28 14.55
N VAL A 200 -21.47 32.74 15.16
CA VAL A 200 -21.81 31.31 15.06
C VAL A 200 -22.03 30.89 13.60
N PRO A 201 -22.83 31.62 12.79
CA PRO A 201 -22.98 31.28 11.38
C PRO A 201 -21.66 31.21 10.61
N VAL A 202 -20.78 32.19 10.79
CA VAL A 202 -19.48 32.23 10.09
C VAL A 202 -18.55 31.11 10.54
N ILE A 203 -18.48 30.83 11.85
CA ILE A 203 -17.64 29.75 12.39
C ILE A 203 -18.13 28.40 11.87
N TYR A 204 -19.43 28.14 11.90
CA TYR A 204 -19.98 26.85 11.49
C TYR A 204 -19.94 26.65 9.99
N GLN A 205 -20.05 27.72 9.19
CA GLN A 205 -19.79 27.65 7.75
C GLN A 205 -18.35 27.18 7.49
N ARG A 206 -17.35 27.72 8.21
CA ARG A 206 -15.95 27.27 8.05
C ARG A 206 -15.76 25.80 8.42
N ILE A 207 -16.46 25.33 9.46
CA ILE A 207 -16.46 23.92 9.84
C ILE A 207 -17.11 23.06 8.75
N GLN A 208 -18.21 23.53 8.16
CA GLN A 208 -18.88 22.85 7.04
C GLN A 208 -17.97 22.79 5.81
N ASP A 209 -17.36 23.90 5.39
CA ASP A 209 -16.44 23.96 4.24
C ASP A 209 -15.22 23.05 4.44
N MET A 210 -14.72 22.96 5.67
CA MET A 210 -13.66 22.02 6.06
C MET A 210 -14.12 20.57 5.91
N GLU A 211 -15.34 20.26 6.34
CA GLU A 211 -15.88 18.90 6.27
C GLU A 211 -16.20 18.48 4.83
N GLU A 212 -16.75 19.37 4.01
CA GLU A 212 -17.01 19.12 2.59
C GLU A 212 -15.70 18.82 1.85
N ARG A 213 -14.64 19.62 2.08
CA ARG A 213 -13.30 19.33 1.53
C ARG A 213 -12.76 17.96 1.98
N ARG A 214 -13.01 17.57 3.23
CA ARG A 214 -12.61 16.25 3.76
C ARG A 214 -13.35 15.11 3.04
N ILE A 215 -14.65 15.28 2.78
CA ILE A 215 -15.46 14.33 2.00
C ILE A 215 -14.97 14.21 0.55
N GLU A 216 -14.67 15.34 -0.09
CA GLU A 216 -14.14 15.36 -1.46
C GLU A 216 -12.78 14.67 -1.54
N ARG A 217 -11.89 14.94 -0.58
CA ARG A 217 -10.55 14.37 -0.56
C ARG A 217 -10.56 12.85 -0.43
N ILE A 218 -11.48 12.28 0.35
CA ILE A 218 -11.59 10.82 0.43
C ILE A 218 -12.18 10.21 -0.84
N ALA A 219 -13.15 10.87 -1.47
CA ALA A 219 -13.70 10.43 -2.74
C ALA A 219 -12.63 10.43 -3.85
N GLU A 220 -11.79 11.47 -3.90
CA GLU A 220 -10.65 11.57 -4.80
C GLU A 220 -9.64 10.44 -4.55
N ALA A 221 -9.24 10.20 -3.29
CA ALA A 221 -8.30 9.14 -2.95
C ALA A 221 -8.81 7.75 -3.36
N MET A 222 -10.10 7.46 -3.12
CA MET A 222 -10.73 6.21 -3.56
C MET A 222 -10.74 6.06 -5.08
N ARG A 223 -11.03 7.14 -5.81
CA ARG A 223 -10.99 7.15 -7.27
C ARG A 223 -9.57 6.91 -7.78
N SER A 224 -8.59 7.63 -7.25
CA SER A 224 -7.18 7.49 -7.63
C SER A 224 -6.68 6.07 -7.40
N ALA A 225 -7.03 5.43 -6.28
CA ALA A 225 -6.66 4.04 -6.01
C ALA A 225 -7.22 3.07 -7.06
N ALA A 226 -8.48 3.24 -7.47
CA ALA A 226 -9.11 2.42 -8.50
C ALA A 226 -8.52 2.68 -9.89
N GLU A 227 -8.21 3.94 -10.21
CA GLU A 227 -7.58 4.32 -11.47
C GLU A 227 -6.16 3.76 -11.60
N SER A 228 -5.39 3.74 -10.50
CA SER A 228 -4.07 3.12 -10.47
C SER A 228 -4.11 1.62 -10.75
N GLU A 229 -5.08 0.89 -10.19
CA GLU A 229 -5.31 -0.53 -10.52
C GLU A 229 -5.62 -0.70 -12.01
N ARG A 230 -6.55 0.12 -12.52
CA ARG A 230 -6.99 0.05 -13.92
C ARG A 230 -5.85 0.27 -14.91
N LYS A 231 -4.87 1.12 -14.58
CA LYS A 231 -3.68 1.39 -15.40
C LYS A 231 -2.77 0.16 -15.57
N VAL A 232 -2.80 -0.79 -14.64
CA VAL A 232 -2.00 -2.02 -14.71
C VAL A 232 -2.58 -3.02 -15.71
N LEU A 233 -3.91 -3.05 -15.90
CA LEU A 233 -4.60 -4.09 -16.68
C LEU A 233 -4.10 -4.24 -18.13
N PRO A 234 -3.87 -3.16 -18.92
CA PRO A 234 -3.39 -3.32 -20.29
C PRO A 234 -1.99 -3.94 -20.36
N ALA A 235 -1.13 -3.65 -19.37
CA ALA A 235 0.22 -4.20 -19.33
C ALA A 235 0.21 -5.67 -18.91
N ALA A 236 -0.65 -6.04 -17.96
CA ALA A 236 -0.88 -7.43 -17.59
C ALA A 236 -1.44 -8.26 -18.77
N SER A 237 -2.38 -7.71 -19.54
CA SER A 237 -2.90 -8.36 -20.75
C SER A 237 -1.77 -8.67 -21.75
N ARG A 238 -0.92 -7.68 -22.06
CA ARG A 238 0.22 -7.89 -22.96
C ARG A 238 1.19 -8.97 -22.48
N CYS A 239 1.42 -9.06 -21.17
CA CYS A 239 2.24 -10.13 -20.61
C CYS A 239 1.61 -11.51 -20.82
N LEU A 240 0.29 -11.63 -20.63
CA LEU A 240 -0.44 -12.88 -20.88
C LEU A 240 -0.43 -13.26 -22.36
N ASP A 241 -0.68 -12.30 -23.25
CA ASP A 241 -0.62 -12.50 -24.70
C ASP A 241 0.77 -13.02 -25.12
N ALA A 242 1.85 -12.40 -24.62
CA ALA A 242 3.21 -12.84 -24.89
C ALA A 242 3.53 -14.25 -24.34
N MET A 243 2.94 -14.66 -23.21
CA MET A 243 3.06 -16.03 -22.71
C MET A 243 2.34 -17.03 -23.62
N MET A 244 1.17 -16.67 -24.15
CA MET A 244 0.43 -17.50 -25.11
C MET A 244 1.21 -17.65 -26.42
N ASP A 245 1.71 -16.55 -26.98
CA ASP A 245 2.55 -16.56 -28.19
C ASP A 245 3.80 -17.42 -28.00
N ALA A 246 4.46 -17.33 -26.83
CA ALA A 246 5.61 -18.16 -26.50
C ALA A 246 5.25 -19.65 -26.49
N ALA A 247 4.09 -20.03 -25.94
CA ALA A 247 3.63 -21.41 -25.95
C ALA A 247 3.29 -21.90 -27.37
N GLU A 248 2.67 -21.06 -28.19
CA GLU A 248 2.35 -21.37 -29.60
C GLU A 248 3.61 -21.49 -30.47
N SER A 249 4.72 -20.85 -30.08
CA SER A 249 6.00 -20.91 -30.80
C SER A 249 6.75 -22.25 -30.68
N ILE A 250 6.28 -23.18 -29.85
CA ILE A 250 6.92 -24.48 -29.63
C ILE A 250 6.80 -25.34 -30.90
N GLN A 251 7.93 -25.91 -31.35
CA GLN A 251 8.05 -26.69 -32.58
C GLN A 251 8.56 -28.11 -32.31
N PRO A 252 7.67 -29.10 -32.07
CA PRO A 252 8.08 -30.46 -31.72
C PRO A 252 9.02 -31.11 -32.73
N ARG A 253 8.79 -30.89 -34.04
CA ARG A 253 9.65 -31.47 -35.10
C ARG A 253 11.03 -30.85 -35.15
N LYS A 254 11.14 -29.55 -34.88
CA LYS A 254 12.43 -28.86 -34.82
C LYS A 254 13.22 -29.36 -33.61
N ASP A 255 12.56 -29.49 -32.47
CA ASP A 255 13.18 -29.98 -31.24
C ASP A 255 13.66 -31.43 -31.37
N THR A 256 12.85 -32.34 -31.93
CA THR A 256 13.28 -33.72 -32.17
C THR A 256 14.35 -33.84 -33.26
N GLY A 257 14.31 -32.98 -34.27
CA GLY A 257 15.40 -32.84 -35.24
C GLY A 257 16.72 -32.45 -34.57
N HIS A 258 16.67 -31.50 -33.64
CA HIS A 258 17.85 -31.08 -32.89
C HIS A 258 18.44 -32.20 -32.02
N VAL A 259 17.60 -33.07 -31.44
CA VAL A 259 18.07 -34.29 -30.74
C VAL A 259 18.90 -35.17 -31.68
N VAL A 260 18.48 -35.33 -32.95
CA VAL A 260 19.28 -36.07 -33.93
C VAL A 260 20.61 -35.38 -34.20
N GLU A 261 20.62 -34.06 -34.39
CA GLU A 261 21.86 -33.30 -34.62
C GLU A 261 22.87 -33.45 -33.48
N VAL A 262 22.39 -33.44 -32.23
CA VAL A 262 23.24 -33.54 -31.03
C VAL A 262 23.74 -34.96 -30.79
N TYR A 263 22.91 -35.98 -31.01
CA TYR A 263 23.21 -37.36 -30.58
C TYR A 263 23.51 -38.34 -31.72
N LYS A 264 23.37 -37.96 -33.00
CA LYS A 264 23.71 -38.84 -34.12
C LYS A 264 25.18 -39.25 -34.03
N SER A 265 25.41 -40.53 -33.77
CA SER A 265 26.75 -41.09 -33.53
C SER A 265 27.58 -41.29 -34.80
N GLY A 266 26.95 -41.21 -35.98
CA GLY A 266 27.57 -41.52 -37.27
C GLY A 266 27.77 -43.02 -37.53
N PHE A 267 27.34 -43.91 -36.62
CA PHE A 267 27.39 -45.35 -36.84
C PHE A 267 26.22 -45.81 -37.72
N ASP A 268 26.53 -46.65 -38.70
CA ASP A 268 25.52 -47.40 -39.43
C ASP A 268 25.03 -48.60 -38.60
N PRO A 269 23.76 -49.02 -38.80
CA PRO A 269 23.27 -50.27 -38.22
C PRO A 269 24.18 -51.45 -38.63
N PRO A 270 24.44 -52.41 -37.72
CA PRO A 270 25.22 -53.58 -38.07
C PRO A 270 24.55 -54.34 -39.22
N GLY A 271 25.32 -54.62 -40.27
CA GLY A 271 24.88 -55.43 -41.41
C GLY A 271 24.84 -56.92 -41.08
N ASP A 272 24.43 -57.72 -42.07
CA ASP A 272 24.32 -59.17 -41.93
C ASP A 272 25.66 -59.81 -41.51
N VAL A 273 25.57 -60.80 -40.62
CA VAL A 273 26.75 -61.57 -40.21
C VAL A 273 27.11 -62.51 -41.36
N GLU A 274 28.31 -62.34 -41.93
CA GLU A 274 28.79 -63.21 -42.99
C GLU A 274 28.92 -64.67 -42.52
N PHE A 275 28.58 -65.60 -43.41
CA PHE A 275 28.78 -67.03 -43.16
C PHE A 275 30.28 -67.35 -43.12
N GLU A 276 30.75 -67.90 -42.00
CA GLU A 276 32.12 -68.38 -41.86
C GLU A 276 32.21 -69.84 -42.32
N ASP A 277 32.71 -70.05 -43.55
CA ASP A 277 32.91 -71.39 -44.09
C ASP A 277 34.18 -72.05 -43.53
N TYR A 278 34.01 -72.86 -42.49
CA TYR A 278 35.08 -73.68 -41.90
C TYR A 278 35.40 -74.95 -42.71
N SER A 279 34.60 -75.29 -43.75
CA SER A 279 34.78 -76.52 -44.52
C SER A 279 36.05 -76.52 -45.38
N ALA A 280 36.61 -75.34 -45.70
CA ALA A 280 37.91 -75.22 -46.37
C ALA A 280 39.08 -75.77 -45.51
N ASN A 281 38.99 -75.70 -44.18
CA ASN A 281 39.96 -76.32 -43.27
C ASN A 281 39.71 -77.83 -43.07
N MET A 282 38.47 -78.28 -43.23
CA MET A 282 38.11 -79.71 -43.17
C MET A 282 38.64 -80.48 -44.39
N ARG A 283 38.67 -79.86 -45.58
CA ARG A 283 39.20 -80.49 -46.81
C ARG A 283 40.73 -80.59 -46.86
N ARG A 284 41.45 -79.89 -45.99
CA ARG A 284 42.93 -79.95 -45.90
C ARG A 284 43.46 -81.06 -44.97
N SER A 285 42.60 -81.78 -44.23
CA SER A 285 43.07 -82.90 -43.38
C SER A 285 43.19 -84.24 -44.12
N ILE A 286 43.06 -84.27 -45.44
CA ILE A 286 43.36 -85.45 -46.27
C ILE A 286 44.24 -85.02 -47.45
N SER A 287 45.45 -84.56 -47.17
CA SER A 287 46.62 -84.74 -48.05
C SER A 287 47.88 -84.33 -47.30
N GLU A 288 48.84 -85.25 -47.20
CA GLU A 288 50.17 -85.00 -46.66
C GLU A 288 50.94 -83.93 -47.44
N SER A 289 51.79 -83.22 -46.69
CA SER A 289 53.03 -82.54 -47.08
C SER A 289 52.96 -81.28 -47.98
N SER A 290 53.15 -80.11 -47.36
CA SER A 290 54.23 -79.18 -47.78
C SER A 290 54.49 -78.13 -46.70
N TYR A 291 55.77 -78.01 -46.35
CA TYR A 291 56.33 -76.93 -45.56
C TYR A 291 56.18 -75.58 -46.30
N LEU A 292 56.14 -74.49 -45.50
CA LEU A 292 56.11 -73.07 -45.88
C LEU A 292 54.70 -72.49 -46.11
N ASP A 293 54.13 -71.85 -45.09
CA ASP A 293 54.03 -70.38 -45.08
C ASP A 293 53.56 -69.89 -43.70
N ASN A 294 54.27 -68.89 -43.20
CA ASN A 294 54.06 -68.26 -41.91
C ASN A 294 53.44 -66.91 -42.20
N ARG A 295 52.11 -66.79 -42.23
CA ARG A 295 51.46 -65.49 -42.34
C ARG A 295 50.09 -65.41 -41.67
N ALA A 296 50.13 -64.75 -40.52
CA ALA A 296 49.03 -64.00 -39.90
C ALA A 296 47.79 -64.82 -39.50
N GLU A 297 47.87 -65.44 -38.32
CA GLU A 297 46.71 -65.51 -37.42
C GLU A 297 46.27 -64.08 -37.07
N GLY A 298 45.49 -63.46 -37.96
CA GLY A 298 44.66 -62.34 -37.61
C GLY A 298 43.56 -62.87 -36.70
N ARG A 299 43.75 -62.77 -35.37
CA ARG A 299 42.66 -62.86 -34.39
C ARG A 299 41.53 -61.95 -34.86
N LYS A 300 40.52 -62.50 -35.54
CA LYS A 300 39.33 -61.76 -35.94
C LYS A 300 38.55 -61.48 -34.67
N HIS A 301 38.74 -60.26 -34.19
CA HIS A 301 38.05 -59.67 -33.06
C HIS A 301 36.55 -59.91 -33.26
N SER A 302 35.89 -60.59 -32.32
CA SER A 302 34.43 -60.62 -32.21
C SER A 302 33.92 -59.18 -32.38
N ARG A 303 33.26 -58.90 -33.51
CA ARG A 303 32.58 -57.62 -33.70
C ARG A 303 31.40 -57.66 -32.74
N LYS A 304 31.56 -57.03 -31.58
CA LYS A 304 30.48 -56.88 -30.60
C LYS A 304 29.28 -56.29 -31.32
N LEU A 305 28.17 -57.02 -31.34
CA LEU A 305 26.92 -56.64 -32.00
C LEU A 305 26.35 -55.31 -31.49
N TRP A 306 26.83 -54.85 -30.32
CA TRP A 306 26.36 -53.65 -29.62
C TRP A 306 27.52 -52.72 -29.25
N PRO A 307 27.48 -51.43 -29.66
CA PRO A 307 28.44 -50.42 -29.17
C PRO A 307 28.17 -49.97 -27.72
N PHE A 308 26.96 -50.21 -27.19
CA PHE A 308 26.44 -49.49 -26.01
C PHE A 308 26.97 -49.95 -24.63
N LEU A 309 27.83 -50.96 -24.56
CA LEU A 309 28.40 -51.43 -23.28
C LEU A 309 29.82 -50.91 -22.99
N ARG A 310 30.40 -50.05 -23.85
CA ARG A 310 31.56 -49.28 -23.40
C ARG A 310 31.06 -48.15 -22.50
N LYS A 311 31.39 -48.22 -21.21
CA LYS A 311 31.28 -47.08 -20.27
C LYS A 311 31.73 -45.82 -21.01
N ASN A 312 30.81 -44.88 -21.23
CA ASN A 312 31.14 -43.57 -21.79
C ASN A 312 32.16 -42.91 -20.87
N LYS A 313 33.45 -42.98 -21.23
CA LYS A 313 34.39 -41.95 -20.81
C LYS A 313 34.00 -40.73 -21.62
N VAL A 314 33.20 -39.87 -21.00
CA VAL A 314 33.05 -38.48 -21.39
C VAL A 314 34.47 -37.92 -21.49
N THR A 315 34.95 -37.68 -22.70
CA THR A 315 36.16 -36.90 -22.94
C THR A 315 35.85 -35.48 -22.46
N PRO A 316 36.58 -34.94 -21.46
CA PRO A 316 36.48 -33.52 -21.16
C PRO A 316 37.08 -32.76 -22.35
N PRO A 317 36.50 -31.62 -22.78
CA PRO A 317 37.20 -30.75 -23.72
C PRO A 317 38.51 -30.30 -23.08
N HIS A 318 39.59 -30.42 -23.85
CA HIS A 318 40.97 -30.22 -23.42
C HIS A 318 41.15 -28.92 -22.62
N THR A 319 41.68 -29.08 -21.41
CA THR A 319 42.16 -28.03 -20.52
C THR A 319 43.43 -27.37 -21.07
N HIS A 320 43.52 -26.03 -21.01
CA HIS A 320 44.80 -25.34 -20.86
C HIS A 320 44.90 -24.72 -19.47
N THR A 321 45.77 -25.36 -18.67
CA THR A 321 46.74 -24.84 -17.68
C THR A 321 46.24 -23.90 -16.56
N HIS A 322 46.18 -24.35 -15.31
CA HIS A 322 47.25 -24.53 -14.31
C HIS A 322 47.32 -23.33 -13.37
N LEU A 323 46.89 -23.49 -12.11
CA LEU A 323 47.50 -22.87 -10.93
C LEU A 323 46.98 -23.55 -9.65
N SER A 324 47.93 -23.80 -8.77
CA SER A 324 47.98 -24.79 -7.70
C SER A 324 47.02 -24.57 -6.53
N LEU A 325 46.55 -25.67 -5.97
CA LEU A 325 46.04 -25.78 -4.60
C LEU A 325 47.17 -26.37 -3.74
N ASP A 326 47.69 -25.57 -2.82
CA ASP A 326 48.42 -26.09 -1.66
C ASP A 326 47.41 -26.43 -0.55
N LEU A 327 47.58 -27.62 -0.01
CA LEU A 327 46.78 -28.22 1.04
C LEU A 327 47.69 -28.46 2.24
N VAL A 328 47.52 -27.67 3.30
CA VAL A 328 47.89 -28.00 4.68
C VAL A 328 46.85 -27.23 5.53
N GLY A 329 45.97 -27.82 6.33
CA GLY A 329 46.12 -29.00 7.17
C GLY A 329 46.12 -28.54 8.63
N SER A 330 45.11 -28.98 9.38
CA SER A 330 45.11 -29.25 10.83
C SER A 330 44.37 -28.30 11.80
N SER A 331 43.39 -28.94 12.48
CA SER A 331 43.21 -28.95 13.95
C SER A 331 42.65 -27.73 14.70
N GLY A 332 41.39 -27.87 15.14
CA GLY A 332 41.10 -28.13 16.56
C GLY A 332 40.83 -26.94 17.50
N ARG A 333 39.71 -27.06 18.25
CA ARG A 333 39.31 -26.36 19.49
C ARG A 333 39.08 -24.83 19.33
N SER A 334 37.93 -24.29 19.67
CA SER A 334 37.20 -24.34 20.95
C SER A 334 35.73 -24.01 20.75
#